data_AF-A0A1G1E6Y4-F1
#
_entry.id   AF-A0A1G1E6Y4-F1
#
_cell.length_a   1.000
_cell.length_b   1.000
_cell.length_c   1.000
_cell.angle_alpha   90.00
_cell.angle_beta   90.00
_cell.angle_gamma   90.00
#
_symmetry.space_group_name_H-M   'P 1'
#
loop_
_entity.id
_entity.type
_entity.pdbx_description
1 polymer ?
#
loop_
_entity_poly.entity_id
_entity_poly.type
_entity_poly.pdbx_seq_one_letter_code
_entity_poly.pdbx_strand_id
1 'polypeptide(L)'
;MGVQKARWTWSWSNKLRRVRVKNPQIKDDNYSICDITWDDLEEREPWWEEIHKILGVDTIKGERCFVVESHNIVDPKYYLSKRVTWVEDKDFRSVHEEQFNRQGRLFKVYDIDWVQVKPWNYWAWSQWNAKTLSTNVRTIYQWYDWIFDQDYSKRWFSQGQLRKEFIWRKAKNPPPYFKKKEDLPPEPQIRWEFWENVNTKITAAGK
;
A
#
# COMPACT_ATOMS: atom_id res chain seq x y z
N MET A 1 -22.73 -7.14 13.88
CA MET A 1 -22.55 -6.56 12.54
C MET A 1 -22.26 -5.08 12.71
N GLY A 2 -20.98 -4.69 12.65
CA GLY A 2 -20.58 -3.28 12.78
C GLY A 2 -20.92 -2.53 11.50
N VAL A 3 -21.65 -1.42 11.63
CA VAL A 3 -21.94 -0.53 10.51
C VAL A 3 -20.63 -0.02 9.94
N GLN A 4 -20.42 -0.23 8.64
CA GLN A 4 -19.32 0.35 7.88
C GLN A 4 -19.34 1.88 8.09
N LYS A 5 -18.44 2.41 8.92
CA LYS A 5 -18.24 3.86 8.94
C LYS A 5 -17.61 4.22 7.60
N ALA A 6 -18.40 4.87 6.75
CA ALA A 6 -17.89 5.45 5.52
C ALA A 6 -16.66 6.31 5.85
N ARG A 7 -15.51 5.98 5.26
CA ARG A 7 -14.29 6.78 5.41
C ARG A 7 -14.40 7.99 4.50
N TRP A 8 -14.47 9.17 5.10
CA TRP A 8 -14.57 10.41 4.36
C TRP A 8 -13.18 10.87 3.96
N THR A 9 -12.88 10.79 2.66
CA THR A 9 -11.63 11.31 2.09
C THR A 9 -11.90 12.63 1.39
N TRP A 10 -11.13 13.66 1.73
CA TRP A 10 -11.21 14.99 1.13
C TRP A 10 -9.90 15.35 0.44
N SER A 11 -10.00 15.97 -0.73
CA SER A 11 -8.84 16.50 -1.45
C SER A 11 -9.03 17.97 -1.80
N TRP A 12 -7.94 18.74 -1.78
CA TRP A 12 -7.96 20.14 -2.21
C TRP A 12 -7.58 20.24 -3.69
N SER A 13 -8.40 20.92 -4.49
CA SER A 13 -8.09 21.20 -5.89
C SER A 13 -7.63 22.64 -6.06
N ASN A 14 -6.32 22.86 -6.26
CA ASN A 14 -5.76 24.20 -6.50
C ASN A 14 -6.43 24.91 -7.69
N LYS A 15 -6.65 24.18 -8.80
CA LYS A 15 -7.27 24.74 -10.03
C LYS A 15 -8.67 25.31 -9.79
N LEU A 16 -9.46 24.66 -8.93
CA LEU A 16 -10.84 25.03 -8.67
C LEU A 16 -11.02 25.79 -7.35
N ARG A 17 -9.97 25.85 -6.53
CA ARG A 17 -9.96 26.41 -5.17
C ARG A 17 -11.10 25.87 -4.31
N ARG A 18 -11.35 24.56 -4.39
CA ARG A 18 -12.43 23.89 -3.65
C ARG A 18 -11.97 22.54 -3.10
N VAL A 19 -12.54 22.20 -1.94
CA VAL A 19 -12.44 20.85 -1.36
C VAL A 19 -13.39 19.93 -2.12
N ARG A 20 -12.88 18.79 -2.56
CA ARG A 20 -13.68 17.70 -3.14
C ARG A 20 -13.80 16.58 -2.13
N VAL A 21 -14.98 15.96 -2.09
CA VAL A 21 -15.23 14.72 -1.34
C VAL A 21 -15.09 13.57 -2.31
N LYS A 22 -14.28 12.57 -1.97
CA LYS A 22 -14.22 11.33 -2.74
C LYS A 22 -15.41 10.45 -2.35
N ASN A 23 -16.00 9.76 -3.32
CA ASN A 23 -17.00 8.75 -3.02
C ASN A 23 -16.31 7.54 -2.33
N PRO A 24 -16.65 7.23 -1.06
CA PRO A 24 -16.02 6.12 -0.32
C PRO A 24 -16.29 4.74 -0.94
N GLN A 25 -17.29 4.62 -1.83
CA GLN A 25 -17.61 3.37 -2.51
C GLN A 25 -16.66 3.08 -3.70
N ILE A 26 -15.93 4.07 -4.20
CA ILE A 26 -15.01 3.89 -5.34
C ILE A 26 -13.60 3.68 -4.79
N LYS A 27 -13.16 2.42 -4.75
CA LYS A 27 -11.90 2.01 -4.15
C LYS A 27 -10.80 1.66 -5.15
N ASP A 28 -11.19 1.33 -6.38
CA ASP A 28 -10.32 1.01 -7.52
C ASP A 28 -9.82 2.25 -8.28
N ASP A 29 -10.28 3.46 -7.91
CA ASP A 29 -9.78 4.70 -8.48
C ASP A 29 -8.28 4.87 -8.18
N ASN A 30 -7.52 5.18 -9.24
CA ASN A 30 -6.11 5.52 -9.12
C ASN A 30 -5.92 6.83 -8.34
N TYR A 31 -4.92 6.82 -7.46
CA TYR A 31 -4.39 7.99 -6.80
C TYR A 31 -3.52 8.76 -7.79
N SER A 32 -4.02 9.88 -8.30
CA SER A 32 -3.27 10.73 -9.24
C SER A 32 -2.92 9.99 -10.55
N ILE A 33 -1.69 10.18 -11.06
CA ILE A 33 -1.23 9.64 -12.35
C ILE A 33 -0.56 8.26 -12.20
N CYS A 34 -0.32 7.79 -10.97
CA CYS A 34 0.30 6.49 -10.74
C CYS A 34 -0.74 5.37 -10.67
N ASP A 35 -0.30 4.15 -10.91
CA ASP A 35 -1.17 2.96 -10.93
C ASP A 35 -1.38 2.36 -9.53
N ILE A 36 -1.50 3.25 -8.55
CA ILE A 36 -1.70 2.96 -7.13
C ILE A 36 -3.08 3.46 -6.77
N THR A 37 -3.91 2.63 -6.17
CA THR A 37 -5.28 3.02 -5.83
C THR A 37 -5.28 3.82 -4.54
N TRP A 38 -6.37 4.53 -4.29
CA TRP A 38 -6.58 5.12 -2.96
C TRP A 38 -6.62 4.07 -1.85
N ASP A 39 -7.18 2.91 -2.15
CA ASP A 39 -7.30 1.80 -1.20
C ASP A 39 -5.95 1.16 -0.87
N ASP A 40 -4.94 1.29 -1.74
CA ASP A 40 -3.54 0.97 -1.41
C ASP A 40 -2.99 1.94 -0.35
N LEU A 41 -3.30 3.24 -0.45
CA LEU A 41 -2.77 4.28 0.45
C LEU A 41 -3.53 4.41 1.77
N GLU A 42 -4.76 3.88 1.84
CA GLU A 42 -5.59 3.93 3.04
C GLU A 42 -5.23 2.78 3.99
N GLU A 43 -5.13 3.09 5.28
CA GLU A 43 -4.98 2.08 6.32
C GLU A 43 -6.24 1.21 6.36
N ARG A 44 -6.07 -0.11 6.42
CA ARG A 44 -7.16 -1.07 6.53
C ARG A 44 -7.21 -1.61 7.94
N GLU A 45 -8.41 -1.95 8.41
CA GLU A 45 -8.64 -2.46 9.76
C GLU A 45 -8.65 -4.00 9.72
N PRO A 46 -7.50 -4.68 9.96
CA PRO A 46 -7.38 -6.12 9.72
C PRO A 46 -8.39 -6.95 10.53
N TRP A 47 -8.72 -6.50 11.74
CA TRP A 47 -9.62 -7.24 12.65
C TRP A 47 -11.10 -7.21 12.25
N TRP A 48 -11.53 -6.19 11.50
CA TRP A 48 -12.96 -5.92 11.26
C TRP A 48 -13.31 -5.90 9.77
N GLU A 49 -12.36 -5.54 8.91
CA GLU A 49 -12.56 -5.42 7.48
C GLU A 49 -12.18 -6.68 6.72
N GLU A 50 -11.35 -7.55 7.31
CA GLU A 50 -10.73 -8.67 6.62
C GLU A 50 -10.81 -9.99 7.40
N ILE A 51 -10.74 -11.09 6.64
CA ILE A 51 -10.43 -12.42 7.19
C ILE A 51 -9.10 -12.87 6.62
N HIS A 52 -8.32 -13.54 7.45
CA HIS A 52 -6.94 -13.92 7.13
C HIS A 52 -6.76 -15.42 7.20
N LYS A 53 -5.94 -15.96 6.29
CA LYS A 53 -5.51 -17.35 6.30
C LYS A 53 -4.02 -17.41 6.02
N ILE A 54 -3.26 -18.10 6.87
CA ILE A 54 -1.86 -18.43 6.59
C ILE A 54 -1.85 -19.54 5.53
N LEU A 55 -1.22 -19.26 4.38
CA LEU A 55 -1.06 -20.21 3.29
C LEU A 55 0.18 -21.09 3.47
N GLY A 56 1.20 -20.57 4.17
CA GLY A 56 2.45 -21.27 4.41
C GLY A 56 3.56 -20.33 4.85
N VAL A 57 4.79 -20.73 4.57
CA VAL A 57 6.00 -19.97 4.86
C VAL A 57 6.85 -19.89 3.61
N ASP A 58 7.49 -18.75 3.40
CA ASP A 58 8.45 -18.51 2.33
C ASP A 58 9.67 -17.77 2.93
N THR A 59 10.73 -17.60 2.14
CA THR A 59 11.91 -16.82 2.51
C THR A 59 12.11 -15.67 1.53
N ILE A 60 12.17 -14.44 2.04
CA ILE A 60 12.42 -13.23 1.25
C ILE A 60 13.64 -12.53 1.83
N LYS A 61 14.65 -12.28 0.98
CA LYS A 61 15.92 -11.61 1.37
C LYS A 61 16.62 -12.30 2.57
N GLY A 62 16.46 -13.61 2.72
CA GLY A 62 17.03 -14.39 3.82
C GLY A 62 16.18 -14.40 5.11
N GLU A 63 15.09 -13.63 5.15
CA GLU A 63 14.17 -13.57 6.28
C GLU A 63 13.00 -14.55 6.07
N ARG A 64 12.66 -15.28 7.13
CA ARG A 64 11.52 -16.19 7.14
C ARG A 64 10.22 -15.37 7.20
N CYS A 65 9.28 -15.67 6.31
CA CYS A 65 8.04 -14.92 6.16
C CYS A 65 6.81 -15.84 6.26
N PHE A 66 5.83 -15.44 7.04
CA PHE A 66 4.47 -15.99 6.93
C PHE A 66 3.82 -15.46 5.67
N VAL A 67 3.24 -16.36 4.87
CA VAL A 67 2.46 -15.96 3.69
C VAL A 67 1.00 -15.94 4.06
N VAL A 68 0.40 -14.75 4.10
CA VAL A 68 -0.95 -14.50 4.61
C VAL A 68 -1.86 -14.07 3.47
N GLU A 69 -2.92 -14.82 3.24
CA GLU A 69 -4.01 -14.45 2.35
C GLU A 69 -5.08 -13.66 3.11
N SER A 70 -5.51 -12.52 2.57
CA SER A 70 -6.55 -11.68 3.16
C SER A 70 -7.69 -11.41 2.17
N HIS A 71 -8.92 -11.50 2.67
CA HIS A 71 -10.16 -11.22 1.94
C HIS A 71 -10.96 -10.13 2.66
N ASN A 72 -11.45 -9.13 1.92
CA ASN A 72 -12.35 -8.13 2.49
C ASN A 72 -13.75 -8.74 2.73
N ILE A 73 -14.28 -8.60 3.95
CA ILE A 73 -15.60 -9.15 4.33
C ILE A 73 -16.70 -8.10 4.49
N VAL A 74 -16.34 -6.81 4.41
CA VAL A 74 -17.28 -5.71 4.65
C VAL A 74 -17.89 -5.21 3.35
N ASP A 75 -17.12 -5.19 2.26
CA ASP A 75 -17.57 -4.74 0.95
C ASP A 75 -17.76 -5.94 -0.01
N PRO A 76 -19.01 -6.36 -0.28
CA PRO A 76 -19.26 -7.47 -1.20
C PRO A 76 -18.91 -7.15 -2.66
N LYS A 77 -18.67 -5.87 -3.00
CA LYS A 77 -18.26 -5.42 -4.33
C LYS A 77 -16.79 -5.00 -4.37
N TYR A 78 -16.01 -5.37 -3.35
CA TYR A 78 -14.58 -5.06 -3.31
C TYR A 78 -13.88 -5.51 -4.58
N TYR A 79 -12.99 -4.65 -5.09
CA TYR A 79 -12.37 -4.82 -6.41
C TYR A 79 -11.23 -5.85 -6.40
N LEU A 80 -10.66 -6.14 -5.23
CA LEU A 80 -9.73 -7.23 -5.03
C LEU A 80 -10.51 -8.50 -4.67
N SER A 81 -10.17 -9.63 -5.30
CA SER A 81 -10.65 -10.94 -4.81
C SER A 81 -9.92 -11.31 -3.54
N LYS A 82 -8.60 -11.09 -3.51
CA LYS A 82 -7.73 -11.31 -2.37
C LYS A 82 -6.44 -10.52 -2.51
N ARG A 83 -5.74 -10.36 -1.41
CA ARG A 83 -4.30 -10.10 -1.43
C ARG A 83 -3.56 -11.22 -0.73
N VAL A 84 -2.29 -11.38 -1.09
CA VAL A 84 -1.37 -12.24 -0.35
C VAL A 84 -0.16 -11.42 0.04
N THR A 85 0.13 -11.39 1.34
CA THR A 85 1.19 -10.57 1.93
C THR A 85 2.21 -11.47 2.61
N TRP A 86 3.49 -11.21 2.39
CA TRP A 86 4.59 -11.88 3.07
C TRP A 86 5.00 -11.02 4.26
N VAL A 87 4.82 -11.56 5.45
CA VAL A 87 5.09 -10.89 6.73
C VAL A 87 6.27 -11.57 7.39
N GLU A 88 7.39 -10.86 7.56
CA GLU A 88 8.57 -11.43 8.21
C GLU A 88 8.30 -11.75 9.69
N ASP A 89 8.91 -12.82 10.21
CA ASP A 89 8.52 -13.41 11.50
C ASP A 89 9.19 -12.82 12.73
N LYS A 90 10.10 -11.84 12.56
CA LYS A 90 10.84 -11.21 13.65
C LYS A 90 10.14 -9.96 14.18
N ASP A 91 9.81 -9.03 13.29
CA ASP A 91 9.18 -7.75 13.63
C ASP A 91 7.78 -7.60 12.99
N PHE A 92 7.27 -8.63 12.32
CA PHE A 92 5.95 -8.68 11.68
C PHE A 92 5.72 -7.60 10.60
N ARG A 93 6.76 -7.22 9.88
CA ARG A 93 6.68 -6.27 8.76
C ARG A 93 6.26 -6.98 7.48
N SER A 94 5.36 -6.36 6.73
CA SER A 94 5.06 -6.82 5.37
C SER A 94 6.20 -6.43 4.42
N VAL A 95 6.82 -7.39 3.76
CA VAL A 95 7.97 -7.14 2.87
C VAL A 95 7.62 -7.31 1.39
N HIS A 96 6.53 -8.03 1.10
CA HIS A 96 6.04 -8.27 -0.25
C HIS A 96 4.52 -8.41 -0.25
N GLU A 97 3.86 -8.01 -1.33
CA GLU A 97 2.42 -8.19 -1.51
C GLU A 97 2.06 -8.48 -2.97
N GLU A 98 1.13 -9.41 -3.17
CA GLU A 98 0.53 -9.73 -4.46
C GLU A 98 -0.99 -9.54 -4.39
N GLN A 99 -1.54 -8.75 -5.32
CA GLN A 99 -2.97 -8.47 -5.39
C GLN A 99 -3.63 -9.17 -6.57
N PHE A 100 -4.82 -9.72 -6.30
CA PHE A 100 -5.62 -10.46 -7.26
C PHE A 100 -6.91 -9.70 -7.55
N ASN A 101 -7.25 -9.54 -8.83
CA ASN A 101 -8.50 -8.90 -9.23
C ASN A 101 -9.70 -9.83 -8.98
N ARG A 102 -10.92 -9.34 -9.20
CA ARG A 102 -12.15 -10.14 -9.01
C ARG A 102 -12.23 -11.42 -9.86
N GLN A 103 -11.48 -11.50 -10.96
CA GLN A 103 -11.38 -12.70 -11.80
C GLN A 103 -10.33 -13.70 -11.28
N GLY A 104 -9.70 -13.42 -10.13
CA GLY A 104 -8.67 -14.27 -9.54
C GLY A 104 -7.31 -14.17 -10.25
N ARG A 105 -7.09 -13.15 -11.09
CA ARG A 105 -5.82 -12.92 -11.77
C ARG A 105 -4.94 -12.01 -10.92
N LEU A 106 -3.71 -12.44 -10.69
CA LEU A 106 -2.66 -11.63 -10.07
C LEU A 106 -2.35 -10.47 -11.02
N PHE A 107 -2.60 -9.24 -10.61
CA PHE A 107 -2.42 -8.07 -11.49
C PHE A 107 -1.43 -7.05 -10.96
N LYS A 108 -1.00 -7.18 -9.69
CA LYS A 108 -0.15 -6.21 -9.02
C LYS A 108 0.78 -6.87 -8.03
N VAL A 109 2.02 -6.41 -7.98
CA VAL A 109 3.07 -6.92 -7.09
C VAL A 109 3.79 -5.75 -6.44
N TYR A 110 4.13 -5.89 -5.17
CA TYR A 110 4.81 -4.89 -4.36
C TYR A 110 6.01 -5.47 -3.63
N ASP A 111 7.11 -4.74 -3.62
CA ASP A 111 8.15 -4.87 -2.61
C ASP A 111 8.10 -3.67 -1.65
N ILE A 112 8.22 -3.94 -0.36
CA ILE A 112 8.14 -2.95 0.72
C ILE A 112 9.43 -2.98 1.51
N ASP A 113 10.07 -1.82 1.63
CA ASP A 113 11.22 -1.65 2.51
C ASP A 113 10.82 -0.80 3.73
N TRP A 114 11.36 -1.17 4.88
CA TRP A 114 11.10 -0.54 6.16
C TRP A 114 12.36 -0.01 6.80
N VAL A 115 12.21 1.04 7.59
CA VAL A 115 13.26 1.58 8.46
C VAL A 115 12.72 1.79 9.87
N GLN A 116 13.55 1.50 10.87
CA GLN A 116 13.24 1.82 12.26
C GLN A 116 13.74 3.23 12.55
N VAL A 117 12.82 4.15 12.82
CA VAL A 117 13.11 5.59 12.93
C VAL A 117 13.49 5.94 14.36
N LYS A 118 14.72 6.41 14.57
CA LYS A 118 15.16 6.96 15.85
C LYS A 118 14.77 8.45 16.00
N PRO A 119 14.50 8.95 17.22
CA PRO A 119 14.53 8.24 18.51
C PRO A 119 13.25 7.46 18.86
N TRP A 120 12.18 7.57 18.07
CA TRP A 120 10.87 6.98 18.40
C TRP A 120 10.82 5.45 18.37
N ASN A 121 11.75 4.82 17.66
CA ASN A 121 11.85 3.38 17.49
C ASN A 121 10.64 2.73 16.78
N TYR A 122 9.85 3.52 16.04
CA TYR A 122 8.76 3.03 15.20
C TYR A 122 9.28 2.53 13.85
N TRP A 123 8.64 1.50 13.33
CA TRP A 123 8.84 1.06 11.95
C TRP A 123 8.03 1.96 11.00
N ALA A 124 8.66 2.40 9.93
CA ALA A 124 8.02 3.17 8.87
C ALA A 124 8.42 2.63 7.50
N TRP A 125 7.52 2.69 6.53
CA TRP A 125 7.85 2.43 5.13
C TRP A 125 8.89 3.44 4.66
N SER A 126 10.03 2.96 4.19
CA SER A 126 11.03 3.78 3.49
C SER A 126 10.81 3.78 1.99
N GLN A 127 10.33 2.66 1.45
CA GLN A 127 10.10 2.53 0.02
C GLN A 127 8.93 1.59 -0.28
N TRP A 128 8.16 1.94 -1.30
CA TRP A 128 7.22 1.05 -1.95
C TRP A 128 7.58 0.93 -3.42
N ASN A 129 7.72 -0.29 -3.92
CA ASN A 129 8.06 -0.55 -5.30
C ASN A 129 7.00 -1.46 -5.90
N ALA A 130 6.09 -0.87 -6.66
CA ALA A 130 4.91 -1.53 -7.18
C ALA A 130 5.00 -1.74 -8.69
N LYS A 131 4.53 -2.89 -9.16
CA LYS A 131 4.39 -3.24 -10.57
C LYS A 131 2.97 -3.69 -10.85
N THR A 132 2.28 -2.98 -11.73
CA THR A 132 1.03 -3.46 -12.31
C THR A 132 1.33 -4.25 -13.57
N LEU A 133 0.92 -5.50 -13.59
CA LEU A 133 1.25 -6.45 -14.66
C LEU A 133 0.42 -6.24 -15.92
N SER A 134 -0.85 -5.85 -15.76
CA SER A 134 -1.77 -5.62 -16.89
C SER A 134 -1.36 -4.41 -17.75
N THR A 135 -0.84 -3.36 -17.13
CA THR A 135 -0.43 -2.10 -17.80
C THR A 135 1.09 -2.01 -17.97
N ASN A 136 1.85 -2.91 -17.36
CA ASN A 136 3.32 -2.89 -17.27
C ASN A 136 3.88 -1.60 -16.60
N VAL A 137 3.04 -0.85 -15.88
CA VAL A 137 3.44 0.38 -15.19
C VAL A 137 4.14 0.03 -13.87
N ARG A 138 5.24 0.74 -13.60
CA ARG A 138 5.99 0.63 -12.34
C ARG A 138 5.92 1.95 -11.59
N THR A 139 5.58 1.89 -10.31
CA THR A 139 5.52 3.05 -9.42
C THR A 139 6.43 2.83 -8.23
N ILE A 140 7.30 3.81 -7.92
CA ILE A 140 8.16 3.77 -6.74
C ILE A 140 7.84 4.97 -5.84
N TYR A 141 7.44 4.70 -4.61
CA TYR A 141 7.31 5.68 -3.54
C TYR A 141 8.51 5.60 -2.62
N GLN A 142 9.02 6.76 -2.20
CA GLN A 142 10.06 6.87 -1.19
C GLN A 142 9.62 7.87 -0.13
N TRP A 143 9.63 7.43 1.12
CA TRP A 143 9.41 8.29 2.27
C TRP A 143 10.72 8.50 3.01
N TYR A 144 10.85 9.66 3.63
CA TYR A 144 12.05 10.08 4.34
C TYR A 144 11.70 11.23 5.31
N ASP A 145 12.63 11.57 6.21
CA ASP A 145 12.49 12.65 7.19
C ASP A 145 11.27 12.52 8.13
N TRP A 146 10.91 11.30 8.53
CA TRP A 146 9.82 11.03 9.47
C TRP A 146 9.96 11.82 10.77
N ILE A 147 8.82 12.31 11.26
CA ILE A 147 8.65 12.91 12.57
C ILE A 147 7.38 12.33 13.17
N PHE A 148 7.45 11.93 14.42
CA PHE A 148 6.32 11.34 15.14
C PHE A 148 6.00 12.18 16.38
N ASP A 149 4.82 11.94 16.95
CA ASP A 149 4.38 12.54 18.21
C ASP A 149 4.42 14.08 18.22
N GLN A 150 3.97 14.70 17.12
CA GLN A 150 3.99 16.16 16.92
C GLN A 150 2.79 16.90 17.57
N ASP A 151 2.17 16.33 18.60
CA ASP A 151 1.02 16.89 19.33
C ASP A 151 -0.12 17.44 18.45
N TYR A 152 -0.40 16.77 17.32
CA TYR A 152 -1.49 17.16 16.43
C TYR A 152 -2.86 16.90 17.07
N SER A 153 -3.61 17.96 17.35
CA SER A 153 -5.01 17.87 17.76
C SER A 153 -5.97 17.55 16.60
N LYS A 154 -7.19 17.09 16.91
CA LYS A 154 -8.25 16.82 15.92
C LYS A 154 -8.55 17.99 14.98
N ARG A 155 -8.30 19.23 15.41
CA ARG A 155 -8.52 20.44 14.60
C ARG A 155 -7.65 20.49 13.34
N TRP A 156 -6.50 19.81 13.35
CA TRP A 156 -5.60 19.71 12.20
C TRP A 156 -6.17 18.83 11.08
N PHE A 157 -7.09 17.91 11.41
CA PHE A 157 -7.72 16.98 10.48
C PHE A 157 -9.13 17.46 10.09
N SER A 158 -9.24 18.68 9.58
CA SER A 158 -10.52 19.26 9.14
C SER A 158 -10.45 19.80 7.71
N GLN A 159 -11.59 19.83 7.01
CA GLN A 159 -11.66 20.38 5.65
C GLN A 159 -11.17 21.83 5.57
N GLY A 160 -11.35 22.62 6.63
CA GLY A 160 -10.87 23.99 6.70
C GLY A 160 -9.35 24.10 6.63
N GLN A 161 -8.61 23.09 7.13
CA GLN A 161 -7.15 23.07 7.07
C GLN A 161 -6.64 22.84 5.65
N LEU A 162 -7.35 22.05 4.84
CA LEU A 162 -7.01 21.83 3.43
C LEU A 162 -7.01 23.11 2.58
N ARG A 163 -7.77 24.14 2.99
CA ARG A 163 -7.83 25.44 2.30
C ARG A 163 -6.67 26.37 2.66
N LYS A 164 -6.01 26.09 3.78
CA LYS A 164 -4.88 26.89 4.23
C LYS A 164 -3.66 26.27 3.54
N GLU A 165 -3.19 26.90 2.48
CA GLU A 165 -2.05 26.48 1.66
C GLU A 165 -0.74 26.56 2.48
N PHE A 166 -0.62 25.74 3.53
CA PHE A 166 0.59 25.63 4.30
C PHE A 166 1.63 24.84 3.52
N ILE A 167 2.83 25.41 3.37
CA ILE A 167 4.03 24.59 3.13
C ILE A 167 4.40 24.01 4.49
N TRP A 168 3.87 22.83 4.78
CA TRP A 168 3.95 22.19 6.09
C TRP A 168 5.40 21.94 6.54
N ARG A 169 6.29 21.60 5.60
CA ARG A 169 7.73 21.42 5.86
C ARG A 169 8.50 21.32 4.54
N LYS A 170 9.77 21.75 4.55
CA LYS A 170 10.76 21.34 3.54
C LYS A 170 11.52 20.12 4.05
N ALA A 171 11.63 19.12 3.18
CA ALA A 171 12.59 18.03 3.31
C ALA A 171 13.97 18.56 3.71
N LYS A 172 14.58 17.98 4.75
CA LYS A 172 15.96 18.26 5.15
C LYS A 172 16.93 17.39 4.34
N ASN A 173 16.63 16.11 4.19
CA ASN A 173 17.50 15.13 3.57
C ASN A 173 16.72 14.28 2.55
N PRO A 174 16.31 14.87 1.41
CA PRO A 174 15.66 14.07 0.37
C PRO A 174 16.63 13.03 -0.19
N PRO A 175 16.17 11.79 -0.46
CA PRO A 175 16.97 10.81 -1.15
C PRO A 175 17.36 11.34 -2.53
N PRO A 176 18.52 10.92 -3.06
CA PRO A 176 18.93 11.33 -4.39
C PRO A 176 17.90 10.83 -5.42
N TYR A 177 17.61 11.67 -6.40
CA TYR A 177 16.80 11.24 -7.55
C TYR A 177 17.49 10.10 -8.29
N PHE A 178 16.70 9.12 -8.73
CA PHE A 178 17.14 8.13 -9.70
C PHE A 178 17.49 8.83 -11.01
N LYS A 179 18.75 8.76 -11.44
CA LYS A 179 19.22 9.43 -12.66
C LYS A 179 19.17 8.49 -13.86
N LYS A 180 19.39 7.20 -13.61
CA LYS A 180 19.42 6.16 -14.62
C LYS A 180 18.56 4.98 -14.18
N LYS A 181 18.24 4.12 -15.14
CA LYS A 181 17.40 2.93 -14.89
C LYS A 181 18.09 1.96 -13.94
N GLU A 182 19.42 1.88 -13.98
CA GLU A 182 20.23 1.00 -13.14
C GLU A 182 20.25 1.44 -11.68
N ASP A 183 19.92 2.70 -11.39
CA ASP A 183 19.80 3.23 -10.03
C ASP A 183 18.48 2.78 -9.36
N LEU A 184 17.52 2.29 -10.15
CA LEU A 184 16.23 1.83 -9.63
C LEU A 184 16.42 0.52 -8.85
N PRO A 185 15.63 0.30 -7.78
CA PRO A 185 15.59 -1.01 -7.15
C PRO A 185 15.22 -2.11 -8.18
N PRO A 186 15.52 -3.38 -7.90
CA PRO A 186 15.01 -4.50 -8.71
C PRO A 186 13.49 -4.43 -8.88
N GLU A 187 12.96 -4.85 -10.03
CA GLU A 187 11.50 -4.92 -10.19
C GLU A 187 10.93 -6.00 -9.26
N PRO A 188 9.79 -5.73 -8.59
CA PRO A 188 9.15 -6.72 -7.75
C PRO A 188 8.70 -7.90 -8.62
N GLN A 189 8.97 -9.12 -8.15
CA GLN A 189 8.72 -10.35 -8.90
C GLN A 189 7.62 -11.17 -8.22
N ILE A 190 6.78 -11.80 -9.03
CA ILE A 190 5.80 -12.79 -8.55
C ILE A 190 6.56 -13.98 -7.94
N ARG A 191 6.07 -14.48 -6.81
CA ARG A 191 6.62 -15.62 -6.07
C ARG A 191 6.13 -16.95 -6.66
N TRP A 192 6.43 -17.22 -7.93
CA TRP A 192 5.96 -18.42 -8.65
C TRP A 192 6.26 -19.73 -7.91
N GLU A 193 7.48 -19.87 -7.40
CA GLU A 193 7.90 -21.07 -6.65
C GLU A 193 7.03 -21.31 -5.42
N PHE A 194 6.66 -20.25 -4.68
CA PHE A 194 5.75 -20.39 -3.55
C PHE A 194 4.39 -20.96 -3.99
N TRP A 195 3.80 -20.40 -5.06
CA TRP A 195 2.49 -20.82 -5.56
C TRP A 195 2.48 -22.25 -6.08
N GLU A 196 3.57 -22.68 -6.73
CA GLU A 196 3.77 -24.07 -7.15
C GLU A 196 3.84 -25.01 -5.94
N ASN A 197 4.58 -24.62 -4.89
CA ASN A 197 4.74 -25.41 -3.68
C ASN A 197 3.43 -25.59 -2.89
N VAL A 198 2.58 -24.57 -2.85
CA VAL A 198 1.25 -24.68 -2.23
C VAL A 198 0.18 -25.25 -3.18
N ASN A 199 0.60 -25.83 -4.31
CA ASN A 199 -0.23 -26.47 -5.33
C ASN A 199 -1.44 -25.62 -5.75
N THR A 200 -1.26 -24.30 -5.80
CA THR A 200 -2.31 -23.35 -6.15
C THR A 200 -1.99 -22.73 -7.50
N LYS A 201 -2.77 -23.11 -8.51
CA LYS A 201 -2.63 -22.53 -9.86
C LYS A 201 -3.11 -21.08 -9.83
N ILE A 202 -2.19 -20.16 -10.10
CA ILE A 202 -2.49 -18.74 -10.29
C ILE A 202 -2.25 -18.33 -11.74
N THR A 203 -2.92 -17.25 -12.16
CA THR A 203 -2.71 -16.64 -13.48
C THR A 203 -2.34 -15.18 -13.29
N ALA A 204 -1.35 -14.70 -14.04
CA ALA A 204 -0.97 -13.29 -14.04
C ALA A 204 -1.77 -12.54 -15.12
N ALA A 205 -2.27 -11.35 -14.80
CA ALA A 205 -2.89 -10.45 -15.76
C ALA A 205 -1.83 -9.89 -16.72
N GLY A 206 -2.16 -9.78 -18.01
CA GLY A 206 -1.24 -9.28 -19.05
C GLY A 206 -0.42 -10.35 -19.76
N LYS A 207 -0.61 -11.64 -19.43
CA LYS A 207 -0.20 -12.79 -20.25
C LYS A 207 -1.40 -13.39 -20.98
#